data_AF-A0A7R9VKB3-F1
#
_entry.id   AF-A0A7R9VKB3-F1
#
_cell.length_a   1.000
_cell.length_b   1.000
_cell.length_c   1.000
_cell.angle_alpha   90.00
_cell.angle_beta   90.00
_cell.angle_gamma   90.00
#
_symmetry.space_group_name_H-M   'P 1'
#
loop_
_entity.id
_entity.type
_entity.pdbx_description
1 polymer ?
#
loop_
_entity_poly.entity_id
_entity_poly.type
_entity_poly.pdbx_seq_one_letter_code
_entity_poly.pdbx_strand_id
1 'polypeptide(L)'
;VYSKTHGNAFFVIQFLQSLIEQNLLQYNFGTLRWHWDIDGIRTLDATDNVAHLMKRKLQQHRRRSQLVLQVAACLGQSFKKATLHQTWKNLAATNKVDDTHNDNVLEIVRAFVEEGLMEQHGPLISFVHDQIQGAAL
;
A
#
# COMPACT_ATOMS: atom_id res chain seq x y z
N VAL A 1 10.12 -15.34 6.30
CA VAL A 1 10.62 -14.21 5.49
C VAL A 1 10.55 -14.51 4.00
N TYR A 2 11.39 -15.39 3.43
CA TYR A 2 11.36 -15.68 1.98
C TYR A 2 10.01 -16.20 1.45
N SER A 3 9.34 -17.10 2.18
CA SER A 3 8.00 -17.60 1.84
C SER A 3 6.89 -16.54 1.87
N LYS A 4 7.14 -15.39 2.51
CA LYS A 4 6.15 -14.33 2.77
C LYS A 4 6.38 -13.12 1.90
N THR A 5 7.64 -12.83 1.60
CA THR A 5 8.06 -11.69 0.79
C THR A 5 8.37 -12.10 -0.64
N HIS A 6 8.35 -13.42 -0.94
CA HIS A 6 8.84 -14.00 -2.20
C HIS A 6 10.25 -13.53 -2.57
N GLY A 7 11.08 -13.20 -1.57
CA GLY A 7 12.43 -12.68 -1.76
C GLY A 7 12.49 -11.19 -2.14
N ASN A 8 11.37 -10.47 -2.17
CA ASN A 8 11.34 -9.05 -2.51
C ASN A 8 11.77 -8.19 -1.30
N ALA A 9 12.84 -7.40 -1.47
CA ALA A 9 13.39 -6.54 -0.43
C ALA A 9 12.39 -5.51 0.12
N PHE A 10 11.50 -4.96 -0.71
CA PHE A 10 10.45 -4.03 -0.26
C PHE A 10 9.50 -4.71 0.74
N PHE A 11 9.07 -5.93 0.42
CA PHE A 11 8.19 -6.69 1.31
C PHE A 11 8.90 -7.17 2.57
N VAL A 12 10.20 -7.47 2.51
CA VAL A 12 11.01 -7.75 3.70
C VAL A 12 11.02 -6.54 4.63
N ILE A 13 11.28 -5.35 4.09
CA ILE A 13 11.32 -4.11 4.88
C ILE A 13 9.94 -3.82 5.51
N GLN A 14 8.86 -3.94 4.73
CA GLN A 14 7.49 -3.71 5.22
C GLN A 14 7.05 -4.72 6.27
N PHE A 15 7.42 -5.99 6.10
CA PHE A 15 7.16 -7.02 7.10
C PHE A 15 7.91 -6.72 8.40
N LEU A 16 9.19 -6.38 8.32
CA LEU A 16 9.98 -6.01 9.50
C LEU A 16 9.44 -4.77 10.21
N GLN A 17 9.05 -3.74 9.46
CA GLN A 17 8.40 -2.54 10.03
C GLN A 17 7.11 -2.90 10.77
N SER A 18 6.26 -3.75 10.20
CA SER A 18 5.03 -4.21 10.88
C SER A 18 5.33 -4.98 12.16
N LEU A 19 6.40 -5.78 12.22
CA LEU A 19 6.80 -6.47 13.44
C LEU A 19 7.27 -5.49 14.52
N ILE A 20 7.95 -4.41 14.13
CA ILE A 20 8.37 -3.35 15.05
C ILE A 20 7.15 -2.58 15.57
N GLU A 21 6.23 -2.17 14.70
CA GLU A 21 4.98 -1.46 15.07
C GLU A 21 4.13 -2.28 16.05
N GLN A 22 4.12 -3.60 15.91
CA GLN A 22 3.36 -4.51 16.77
C GLN A 22 4.15 -5.01 17.98
N ASN A 23 5.35 -4.45 18.24
CA ASN A 23 6.22 -4.85 19.36
C ASN A 23 6.67 -6.33 19.34
N LEU A 24 6.54 -7.01 18.20
CA LEU A 24 6.97 -8.39 17.99
C LEU A 24 8.47 -8.49 17.67
N LEU A 25 9.06 -7.38 17.23
CA LEU A 25 10.48 -7.19 17.01
C LEU A 25 10.97 -5.97 17.78
N GLN A 26 11.79 -6.19 18.80
CA GLN A 26 12.33 -5.11 19.62
C GLN A 26 13.84 -5.27 19.81
N TYR A 27 14.54 -4.14 19.78
CA TYR A 27 15.94 -4.09 20.17
C TYR A 27 16.04 -3.95 21.69
N ASN A 28 16.60 -4.95 22.35
CA ASN A 28 16.78 -4.93 23.80
C ASN A 28 18.13 -4.28 24.14
N PHE A 29 18.07 -3.03 24.63
CA PHE A 29 19.26 -2.25 25.00
C PHE A 29 20.05 -2.85 26.19
N GLY A 30 19.39 -3.61 27.08
CA GLY A 30 20.05 -4.24 28.23
C GLY A 30 20.89 -5.46 27.86
N THR A 31 20.52 -6.18 26.80
CA THR A 31 21.24 -7.36 26.30
C THR A 31 21.99 -7.12 24.99
N LEU A 32 21.85 -5.92 24.41
CA LEU A 32 22.37 -5.52 23.10
C LEU A 32 21.99 -6.48 21.97
N ARG A 33 20.82 -7.13 22.10
CA ARG A 33 20.33 -8.17 21.18
C ARG A 33 18.93 -7.85 20.69
N TRP A 34 18.63 -8.31 19.49
CA TRP A 34 17.28 -8.33 18.97
C TRP A 34 16.47 -9.42 19.67
N HIS A 35 15.32 -9.04 20.21
CA HIS A 35 14.33 -9.96 20.75
C HIS A 35 13.20 -10.13 19.73
N TRP A 36 12.86 -11.39 19.47
CA TRP A 36 11.82 -11.80 18.53
C TRP A 36 10.80 -12.62 19.29
N ASP A 37 9.54 -12.20 19.28
CA ASP A 37 8.45 -13.02 19.79
C ASP A 37 7.99 -13.99 18.68
N ILE A 38 8.58 -15.19 18.65
CA ILE A 38 8.31 -16.19 17.61
C ILE A 38 6.84 -16.65 17.63
N ASP A 39 6.20 -16.72 18.80
CA ASP A 39 4.82 -17.19 18.93
C ASP A 39 3.82 -16.10 18.50
N GLY A 40 4.11 -14.83 18.82
CA GLY A 40 3.41 -13.67 18.28
C GLY A 40 3.58 -13.52 16.77
N ILE A 41 4.78 -13.78 16.24
CA ILE A 41 5.03 -13.78 14.79
C ILE A 41 4.23 -14.88 14.10
N ARG A 42 4.19 -16.11 14.65
CA ARG A 42 3.45 -17.25 14.06
C ARG A 42 1.95 -17.04 14.00
N THR A 43 1.38 -16.40 15.03
CA THR A 43 -0.04 -16.05 15.06
C THR A 43 -0.37 -14.96 14.04
N LEU A 44 0.53 -13.97 13.85
CA LEU A 44 0.43 -13.02 12.74
C LEU A 44 0.56 -13.71 11.37
N ASP A 45 1.47 -14.67 11.26
CA ASP A 45 1.79 -15.38 10.02
C ASP A 45 0.64 -16.26 9.49
N ALA A 46 -0.28 -16.67 10.36
CA ALA A 46 -1.44 -17.46 9.98
C ALA A 46 -2.59 -16.60 9.40
N THR A 47 -2.57 -15.28 9.62
CA THR A 47 -3.71 -14.39 9.28
C THR A 47 -3.32 -13.24 8.33
N ASP A 48 -2.10 -12.73 8.38
CA ASP A 48 -1.64 -11.59 7.56
C ASP A 48 -0.61 -12.03 6.52
N ASN A 49 -1.07 -12.30 5.29
CA ASN A 49 -0.18 -12.24 4.13
C ASN A 49 0.25 -10.77 3.90
N VAL A 50 1.40 -10.53 3.25
CA VAL A 50 1.88 -9.15 2.98
C VAL A 50 0.87 -8.34 2.14
N ALA A 51 0.11 -9.00 1.27
CA ALA A 51 -1.04 -8.40 0.59
C ALA A 51 -2.16 -7.96 1.55
N HIS A 52 -2.40 -8.71 2.64
CA HIS A 52 -3.33 -8.36 3.70
C HIS A 52 -2.82 -7.19 4.56
N LEU A 53 -1.52 -7.15 4.86
CA LEU A 53 -0.88 -6.01 5.52
C LEU A 53 -1.00 -4.74 4.67
N MET A 54 -0.72 -4.85 3.37
CA MET A 54 -0.90 -3.76 2.42
C MET A 54 -2.37 -3.35 2.32
N LYS A 55 -3.30 -4.30 2.27
CA LYS A 55 -4.74 -4.02 2.28
C LYS A 55 -5.15 -3.33 3.57
N ARG A 56 -4.59 -3.70 4.73
CA ARG A 56 -4.82 -3.01 6.02
C ARG A 56 -4.28 -1.59 6.02
N LYS A 57 -3.04 -1.37 5.56
CA LYS A 57 -2.47 -0.02 5.40
C LYS A 57 -3.34 0.82 4.46
N LEU A 58 -3.69 0.28 3.29
CA LEU A 58 -4.62 0.89 2.34
C LEU A 58 -6.01 1.15 2.95
N GLN A 59 -6.51 0.24 3.78
CA GLN A 59 -7.79 0.37 4.49
C GLN A 59 -7.78 1.44 5.58
N GLN A 60 -6.62 1.76 6.15
CA GLN A 60 -6.44 2.85 7.11
C GLN A 60 -6.50 4.23 6.42
N HIS A 61 -6.30 4.33 5.10
CA HIS A 61 -6.51 5.57 4.39
C HIS A 61 -8.00 5.88 4.20
N ARG A 62 -8.33 7.17 4.06
CA ARG A 62 -9.70 7.65 3.79
C ARG A 62 -10.32 6.85 2.63
N ARG A 63 -11.63 6.58 2.70
CA ARG A 63 -12.39 5.87 1.63
C ARG A 63 -12.07 6.37 0.22
N ARG A 64 -11.78 7.66 0.06
CA ARG A 64 -11.43 8.26 -1.23
C ARG A 64 -10.09 7.75 -1.79
N SER A 65 -9.07 7.59 -0.96
CA SER A 65 -7.77 7.05 -1.37
C SER A 65 -7.85 5.60 -1.81
N GLN A 66 -8.70 4.80 -1.15
CA GLN A 66 -8.99 3.42 -1.54
C GLN A 66 -9.68 3.37 -2.92
N LEU A 67 -10.67 4.24 -3.15
CA LEU A 67 -11.34 4.34 -4.44
C LEU A 67 -10.37 4.75 -5.56
N VAL A 68 -9.46 5.69 -5.31
CA VAL A 68 -8.43 6.08 -6.27
C VAL A 68 -7.53 4.88 -6.60
N LEU A 69 -7.12 4.10 -5.59
CA LEU A 69 -6.30 2.91 -5.79
C LEU A 69 -7.02 1.82 -6.58
N GLN A 70 -8.31 1.60 -6.32
CA GLN A 70 -9.16 0.67 -7.06
C GLN A 70 -9.26 1.06 -8.53
N VAL A 71 -9.54 2.32 -8.81
CA VAL A 71 -9.59 2.83 -10.19
C VAL A 71 -8.23 2.67 -10.87
N ALA A 72 -7.13 2.98 -10.17
CA ALA A 72 -5.77 2.76 -10.66
C ALA A 72 -5.51 1.28 -10.96
N ALA A 73 -5.91 0.36 -10.09
CA ALA A 73 -5.72 -1.07 -10.29
C ALA A 73 -6.55 -1.63 -11.46
N CYS A 74 -7.75 -1.08 -11.69
CA CYS A 74 -8.57 -1.38 -12.86
C CYS A 74 -7.96 -0.87 -14.18
N LEU A 75 -7.11 0.16 -14.14
CA LEU A 75 -6.38 0.64 -15.32
C LEU A 75 -5.18 -0.26 -15.68
N GLY A 76 -4.78 -1.17 -14.78
CA GLY A 76 -3.71 -2.14 -14.98
C GLY A 76 -2.44 -1.84 -14.17
N GLN A 77 -1.39 -2.64 -14.40
CA GLN A 77 -0.12 -2.54 -13.69
C GLN A 77 0.62 -1.22 -13.97
N SER A 78 0.43 -0.64 -15.16
CA SER A 78 1.01 0.64 -15.58
C SER A 78 -0.02 1.46 -16.34
N PHE A 79 -0.21 2.72 -15.95
CA PHE A 79 -1.21 3.59 -16.54
C PHE A 79 -0.71 5.04 -16.62
N LYS A 80 -1.34 5.84 -17.49
CA LYS A 80 -1.01 7.27 -17.60
C LYS A 80 -1.72 8.05 -16.51
N LYS A 81 -1.00 8.98 -15.88
CA LYS A 81 -1.54 9.93 -14.89
C LYS A 81 -2.77 10.68 -15.41
N ALA A 82 -2.74 11.09 -16.68
CA ALA A 82 -3.85 11.75 -17.35
C ALA A 82 -5.11 10.87 -17.44
N THR A 83 -4.94 9.57 -17.71
CA THR A 83 -6.04 8.61 -17.82
C THR A 83 -6.72 8.41 -16.46
N LEU A 84 -5.93 8.25 -15.38
CA LEU A 84 -6.48 8.16 -14.02
C LEU A 84 -7.26 9.44 -13.63
N HIS A 85 -6.73 10.62 -13.98
CA HIS A 85 -7.41 11.88 -13.70
C HIS A 85 -8.74 12.01 -14.47
N GLN A 86 -8.77 11.58 -15.73
CA GLN A 86 -10.00 11.60 -16.55
C GLN A 86 -11.04 10.60 -16.05
N THR A 87 -10.65 9.36 -15.74
CA THR A 87 -11.59 8.36 -15.22
C THR A 87 -12.13 8.76 -13.86
N TRP A 88 -11.29 9.34 -13.00
CA TRP A 88 -11.73 9.88 -11.71
C TRP A 88 -12.72 11.02 -11.87
N LYS A 89 -12.44 11.99 -12.76
CA LYS A 89 -13.34 13.12 -13.03
C LYS A 89 -14.71 12.64 -13.53
N ASN A 90 -14.72 11.64 -14.41
CA ASN A 90 -15.96 11.04 -14.89
C ASN A 90 -16.73 10.31 -13.77
N LEU A 91 -16.04 9.57 -12.90
CA LEU A 91 -16.65 8.89 -11.75
C LEU A 91 -17.22 9.87 -10.71
N ALA A 92 -16.52 10.98 -10.46
CA ALA A 92 -16.97 12.03 -9.56
C ALA A 92 -18.24 12.72 -10.09
N ALA A 93 -18.30 12.97 -11.41
CA ALA A 93 -19.46 13.59 -12.07
C ALA A 93 -20.73 12.73 -11.97
N THR A 94 -20.61 11.40 -11.97
CA THR A 94 -21.77 10.48 -11.90
C THR A 94 -22.33 10.34 -10.48
N ASN A 95 -21.52 10.58 -9.44
CA ASN A 95 -21.87 10.17 -8.07
C ASN A 95 -22.27 11.32 -7.11
N LYS A 96 -22.53 12.54 -7.61
CA LYS A 96 -22.87 13.73 -6.77
C LYS A 96 -22.02 13.83 -5.49
N VAL A 97 -20.71 13.55 -5.59
CA VAL A 97 -19.79 13.75 -4.49
C VAL A 97 -19.32 15.19 -4.58
N ASP A 98 -19.86 16.03 -3.69
CA ASP A 98 -19.62 17.46 -3.50
C ASP A 98 -18.44 18.06 -4.30
N ASP A 99 -18.81 18.98 -5.19
CA ASP A 99 -17.98 19.72 -6.14
C ASP A 99 -16.95 20.69 -5.50
N THR A 100 -16.71 20.67 -4.20
CA THR A 100 -15.99 21.80 -3.54
C THR A 100 -14.55 21.53 -3.16
N HIS A 101 -14.05 20.31 -3.28
CA HIS A 101 -12.62 20.08 -3.24
C HIS A 101 -12.24 19.30 -4.49
N ASN A 102 -11.50 19.96 -5.37
CA ASN A 102 -10.66 19.32 -6.38
C ASN A 102 -9.63 18.46 -5.62
N ASP A 103 -10.13 17.39 -4.99
CA ASP A 103 -9.38 16.55 -4.08
C ASP A 103 -8.20 16.03 -4.88
N ASN A 104 -7.02 16.31 -4.34
CA ASN A 104 -5.76 16.10 -5.00
C ASN A 104 -5.53 14.59 -5.20
N VAL A 105 -6.18 13.98 -6.20
CA VAL A 105 -5.90 12.62 -6.67
C VAL A 105 -4.41 12.49 -6.94
N LEU A 106 -3.78 13.57 -7.38
CA LEU A 106 -2.34 13.66 -7.59
C LEU A 106 -1.53 13.65 -6.28
N GLU A 107 -2.03 14.22 -5.20
CA GLU A 107 -1.40 14.16 -3.87
C GLU A 107 -1.59 12.78 -3.23
N ILE A 108 -2.76 12.15 -3.43
CA ILE A 108 -3.02 10.77 -3.04
C ILE A 108 -2.05 9.82 -3.77
N VAL A 109 -1.94 9.93 -5.09
CA VAL A 109 -0.97 9.16 -5.87
C VAL A 109 0.45 9.44 -5.41
N ARG A 110 0.79 10.70 -5.13
CA ARG A 110 2.11 11.08 -4.64
C ARG A 110 2.43 10.45 -3.28
N ALA A 111 1.48 10.42 -2.35
CA ALA A 111 1.65 9.74 -1.06
C ALA A 111 1.94 8.25 -1.26
N PHE A 112 1.25 7.60 -2.19
CA PHE A 112 1.52 6.18 -2.52
C PHE A 112 2.86 5.96 -3.22
N VAL A 113 3.37 6.94 -3.96
CA VAL A 113 4.74 6.91 -4.50
C VAL A 113 5.78 7.08 -3.39
N GLU A 114 5.54 8.00 -2.44
CA GLU A 114 6.41 8.22 -1.29
C GLU A 114 6.43 7.02 -0.32
N GLU A 115 5.31 6.31 -0.18
CA GLU A 115 5.21 5.04 0.55
C GLU A 115 5.86 3.85 -0.18
N GLY A 116 6.27 4.03 -1.44
CA GLY A 116 6.88 2.99 -2.27
C GLY A 116 5.90 1.94 -2.81
N LEU A 117 4.60 2.25 -2.83
CA LEU A 117 3.55 1.38 -3.38
C LEU A 117 3.42 1.53 -4.90
N MET A 118 3.73 2.72 -5.41
CA MET A 118 3.74 3.05 -6.82
C MET A 118 5.07 3.70 -7.21
N GLU A 119 5.45 3.57 -8.47
CA GLU A 119 6.56 4.28 -9.07
C GLU A 119 6.03 5.21 -10.16
N GLN A 120 6.58 6.41 -10.22
CA GLN A 120 6.25 7.37 -11.27
C GLN A 120 7.43 7.54 -12.23
N HIS A 121 7.23 7.14 -13.48
CA HIS A 121 8.16 7.34 -14.58
C HIS A 121 7.57 8.36 -15.56
N GLY A 122 7.84 9.66 -15.32
CA GLY A 122 7.32 10.75 -16.14
C GLY A 122 5.78 10.83 -16.08
N PRO A 123 5.05 10.66 -17.21
CA PRO A 123 3.59 10.66 -17.24
C PRO A 123 2.96 9.29 -16.89
N LEU A 124 3.77 8.24 -16.75
CA LEU A 124 3.32 6.90 -16.38
C LEU A 124 3.49 6.67 -14.89
N ILE A 125 2.49 6.02 -14.31
CA ILE A 125 2.50 5.50 -12.94
C ILE A 125 2.35 4.00 -13.06
N SER A 126 3.19 3.26 -12.33
CA SER A 126 3.13 1.81 -12.25
C SER A 126 3.06 1.36 -10.81
N PHE A 127 2.30 0.29 -10.57
CA PHE A 127 2.43 -0.42 -9.30
C PHE A 127 3.80 -1.08 -9.24
N VAL A 128 4.50 -0.92 -8.12
CA VAL A 128 5.81 -1.58 -7.92
C VAL A 128 5.68 -3.09 -7.99
N HIS A 129 4.50 -3.62 -7.66
CA HIS A 129 4.23 -5.05 -7.70
C HIS A 129 2.75 -5.40 -7.92
N ASP A 130 2.51 -6.50 -8.62
CA ASP A 130 1.17 -7.09 -8.83
C ASP A 130 0.41 -7.43 -7.54
N GLN A 131 1.11 -7.72 -6.43
CA GLN A 131 0.43 -7.97 -5.15
C GLN A 131 -0.14 -6.70 -4.53
N ILE A 132 0.46 -5.54 -4.83
CA ILE A 132 -0.06 -4.23 -4.41
C ILE A 132 -1.27 -3.87 -5.26
N GLN A 133 -1.20 -4.13 -6.57
CA GLN A 133 -2.36 -4.01 -7.46
C GLN A 133 -3.51 -4.93 -7.01
N GLY A 134 -3.23 -6.19 -6.67
CA GLY A 134 -4.24 -7.14 -6.19
C GLY A 134 -4.83 -6.77 -4.83
N ALA A 135 -4.06 -6.16 -3.93
CA ALA A 135 -4.57 -5.66 -2.66
C ALA A 135 -5.48 -4.42 -2.81
N ALA A 136 -5.31 -3.68 -3.91
CA ALA A 136 -6.13 -2.53 -4.25
C ALA A 136 -7.56 -2.91 -4.66
N LEU A 137 -7.72 -4.07 -5.32
CA LEU A 137 -9.01 -4.63 -5.75
C LEU A 137 -9.83 -5.17 -4.55
#